data_AF-A0A6I5CEY5-F1
#
_entry.id   AF-A0A6I5CEY5-F1
#
_cell.length_a   1.000
_cell.length_b   1.000
_cell.length_c   1.000
_cell.angle_alpha   90.00
_cell.angle_beta   90.00
_cell.angle_gamma   90.00
#
_symmetry.space_group_name_H-M   'P 1'
#
loop_
_entity.id
_entity.type
_entity.pdbx_description
1 polymer ?
#
loop_
_entity_poly.entity_id
_entity_poly.type
_entity_poly.pdbx_seq_one_letter_code
_entity_poly.pdbx_strand_id
1 'polypeptide(L)'
;MTGLGPTIGTPRAGFGLRVRLDNAKAKSLAAADFSCPCGHAEDAVGYAETEALVIRFGRHRRDECPLPEVRADAARRYAALQHSISKRRTK
;
A
#
# COMPACT_ATOMS: atom_id res chain seq x y z
N MET A 1 -5.80 1.42 16.11
CA MET A 1 -5.99 1.78 14.69
C MET A 1 -5.99 3.29 14.57
N THR A 2 -4.83 3.82 14.24
CA THR A 2 -4.54 5.25 14.00
C THR A 2 -4.29 5.48 12.50
N GLY A 3 -4.92 4.68 11.64
CA GLY A 3 -4.90 4.86 10.20
C GLY A 3 -5.52 6.19 9.76
N LEU A 4 -5.52 6.45 8.46
CA LEU A 4 -6.02 7.65 7.78
C LEU A 4 -7.50 8.01 8.08
N GLY A 5 -8.15 7.25 8.95
CA GLY A 5 -9.52 7.46 9.37
C GLY A 5 -10.51 7.26 8.22
N PRO A 6 -11.79 7.52 8.47
CA PRO A 6 -12.76 7.64 7.39
C PRO A 6 -12.35 8.82 6.49
N THR A 7 -12.23 8.57 5.19
CA THR A 7 -12.08 9.63 4.19
C THR A 7 -13.44 10.25 3.91
N ILE A 8 -13.50 11.57 3.63
CA ILE A 8 -14.75 12.26 3.30
C ILE A 8 -15.44 11.52 2.15
N GLY A 9 -16.68 11.07 2.37
CA GLY A 9 -17.47 10.33 1.38
C GLY A 9 -17.31 8.80 1.38
N THR A 10 -16.44 8.22 2.22
CA THR A 10 -16.30 6.75 2.29
C THR A 10 -15.98 6.30 3.73
N PRO A 11 -17.01 6.08 4.57
CA PRO A 11 -16.81 5.71 5.98
C PRO A 11 -16.20 4.31 6.14
N ARG A 12 -16.28 3.47 5.11
CA ARG A 12 -15.58 2.18 5.01
C ARG A 12 -14.77 2.19 3.71
N ALA A 13 -13.52 2.66 3.79
CA ALA A 13 -12.60 2.42 2.69
C ALA A 13 -12.47 0.90 2.51
N GLY A 14 -12.70 0.42 1.28
CA GLY A 14 -12.55 -1.00 0.95
C GLY A 14 -11.10 -1.47 1.10
N PHE A 15 -10.85 -2.70 0.65
CA PHE A 15 -9.51 -3.28 0.71
C PHE A 15 -8.51 -2.54 -0.20
N GLY A 16 -7.29 -2.37 0.28
CA GLY A 16 -6.22 -1.69 -0.44
C GLY A 16 -5.30 -0.91 0.48
N LEU A 17 -4.33 -0.23 -0.14
CA LEU A 17 -3.38 0.66 0.51
C LEU A 17 -3.83 2.11 0.26
N ARG A 18 -3.91 2.91 1.32
CA ARG A 18 -4.12 4.35 1.25
C ARG A 18 -2.89 5.05 1.80
N VAL A 19 -2.44 6.08 1.08
CA VAL A 19 -1.27 6.87 1.46
C VAL A 19 -1.63 8.34 1.31
N ARG A 20 -1.39 9.12 2.35
CA ARG A 20 -1.53 10.57 2.36
C ARG A 20 -0.15 11.20 2.49
N LEU A 21 0.22 11.95 1.46
CA LEU A 21 1.45 12.74 1.40
C LEU A 21 1.05 14.17 1.08
N ASP A 22 0.70 14.94 2.12
CA ASP A 22 0.15 16.28 1.95
C ASP A 22 1.14 17.26 1.32
N ASN A 23 2.42 17.21 1.73
CA ASN A 23 3.45 18.09 1.20
C ASN A 23 4.85 17.45 1.34
N ALA A 24 5.70 17.62 0.32
CA ALA A 24 7.10 17.18 0.33
C ALA A 24 7.92 17.71 1.53
N LYS A 25 7.53 18.86 2.11
CA LYS A 25 8.16 19.45 3.31
C LYS A 25 7.54 19.00 4.63
N ALA A 26 6.32 18.45 4.61
CA ALA A 26 5.59 18.02 5.80
C ALA A 26 5.65 16.50 5.98
N LYS A 27 6.87 15.94 5.94
CA LYS A 27 7.12 14.49 6.01
C LYS A 27 6.59 13.83 7.30
N SER A 28 6.50 14.59 8.39
CA SER A 28 5.92 14.11 9.65
C SER A 28 4.40 13.88 9.57
N LEU A 29 3.71 14.51 8.62
CA LEU A 29 2.28 14.35 8.38
C LEU A 29 1.95 13.24 7.39
N ALA A 30 2.97 12.54 6.87
CA ALA A 30 2.74 11.37 6.06
C ALA A 30 1.99 10.32 6.89
N ALA A 31 0.93 9.76 6.33
CA ALA A 31 0.19 8.69 6.99
C ALA A 31 -0.31 7.70 5.95
N ALA A 32 -0.37 6.45 6.35
CA ALA A 32 -0.87 5.39 5.51
C ALA A 32 -1.57 4.32 6.33
N ASP A 33 -2.49 3.62 5.68
CA ASP A 33 -3.06 2.39 6.19
C ASP A 33 -3.32 1.43 5.03
N PHE A 34 -3.42 0.16 5.37
CA PHE A 34 -3.97 -0.81 4.44
C PHE A 34 -4.91 -1.79 5.14
N SER A 35 -5.81 -2.33 4.34
CA SER A 35 -6.61 -3.49 4.70
C SER A 35 -6.59 -4.53 3.58
N CYS A 36 -6.48 -5.80 3.95
CA CYS A 36 -6.46 -6.93 3.04
C CYS A 36 -7.75 -7.76 3.20
N PRO A 37 -8.30 -8.39 2.14
CA PRO A 37 -9.47 -9.24 2.27
C PRO A 37 -9.30 -10.42 3.23
N CYS A 38 -8.07 -10.82 3.53
CA CYS A 38 -7.77 -11.85 4.52
C CYS A 38 -7.94 -11.41 5.99
N GLY A 39 -8.31 -10.14 6.22
CA GLY A 39 -8.49 -9.56 7.56
C GLY A 39 -7.24 -8.87 8.12
N HIS A 40 -6.10 -8.95 7.45
CA HIS A 40 -4.88 -8.24 7.87
C HIS A 40 -5.00 -6.74 7.61
N ALA A 41 -4.67 -5.93 8.61
CA ALA A 41 -4.70 -4.48 8.52
C ALA A 41 -3.58 -3.87 9.37
N GLU A 42 -2.94 -2.83 8.83
CA GLU A 42 -1.89 -2.08 9.51
C GLU A 42 -2.03 -0.59 9.19
N ASP A 43 -1.57 0.25 10.10
CA ASP A 43 -1.47 1.70 9.94
C ASP A 43 -0.08 2.22 10.32
N ALA A 44 0.31 3.36 9.74
CA ALA A 44 1.58 4.02 9.98
C ALA A 44 1.45 5.54 9.85
N VAL A 45 2.23 6.27 10.65
CA VAL A 45 2.35 7.72 10.63
C VAL A 45 3.83 8.12 10.61
N GLY A 46 4.16 9.16 9.87
CA GLY A 46 5.52 9.59 9.57
C GLY A 46 6.04 8.96 8.27
N TYR A 47 6.93 9.68 7.59
CA TYR A 47 7.37 9.33 6.24
C TYR A 47 8.08 7.98 6.16
N ALA A 48 9.04 7.71 7.04
CA ALA A 48 9.79 6.46 7.04
C ALA A 48 8.88 5.25 7.34
N GLU A 49 7.99 5.39 8.32
CA GLU A 49 7.03 4.34 8.67
C GLU A 49 6.00 4.11 7.56
N THR A 50 5.55 5.18 6.91
CA THR A 50 4.67 5.11 5.74
C THR A 50 5.35 4.35 4.59
N GLU A 51 6.61 4.66 4.30
CA GLU A 51 7.39 3.97 3.26
C GLU A 51 7.57 2.47 3.59
N ALA A 52 7.92 2.17 4.84
CA ALA A 52 8.04 0.80 5.32
C ALA A 52 6.70 0.05 5.24
N LEU A 53 5.58 0.71 5.56
CA LEU A 53 4.23 0.14 5.45
C LEU A 53 3.88 -0.23 4.00
N VAL A 54 4.20 0.63 3.03
CA VAL A 54 3.97 0.31 1.60
C VAL A 54 4.71 -0.95 1.18
N ILE A 55 5.96 -1.10 1.65
CA ILE A 55 6.77 -2.29 1.36
C ILE A 55 6.16 -3.52 2.03
N ARG A 56 5.75 -3.44 3.31
CA ARG A 56 5.07 -4.52 4.03
C ARG A 56 3.77 -4.94 3.35
N PHE A 57 2.93 -3.99 2.94
CA PHE A 57 1.72 -4.25 2.17
C PHE A 57 2.00 -5.04 0.89
N GLY A 58 3.02 -4.62 0.14
CA GLY A 58 3.43 -5.29 -1.10
C GLY A 58 3.88 -6.73 -0.85
N ARG A 59 4.71 -6.95 0.18
CA ARG A 59 5.17 -8.29 0.59
C ARG A 59 4.03 -9.16 1.06
N HIS A 60 3.17 -8.62 1.94
CA HIS A 60 2.00 -9.31 2.44
C HIS A 60 1.12 -9.82 1.28
N ARG A 61 0.75 -8.92 0.36
CA ARG A 61 -0.12 -9.29 -0.76
C ARG A 61 0.50 -10.28 -1.73
N ARG A 62 1.82 -10.26 -1.92
CA ARG A 62 2.52 -11.13 -2.88
C ARG A 62 2.85 -12.50 -2.29
N ASP A 63 3.40 -12.52 -1.08
CA ASP A 63 4.10 -13.68 -0.52
C ASP A 63 3.33 -14.31 0.65
N GLU A 64 2.73 -13.50 1.53
CA GLU A 64 2.23 -13.96 2.84
C GLU A 64 0.71 -14.18 2.89
N CYS A 65 -0.06 -13.48 2.04
CA CYS A 65 -1.52 -13.51 2.12
C CYS A 65 -2.05 -14.94 1.93
N PRO A 66 -2.95 -15.43 2.81
CA PRO A 66 -3.47 -16.79 2.71
C PRO A 66 -4.37 -16.98 1.49
N LEU A 67 -4.92 -15.90 0.93
CA LEU A 67 -5.83 -15.91 -0.21
C LEU A 67 -5.04 -16.02 -1.53
N PRO A 68 -5.12 -17.15 -2.26
CA PRO A 68 -4.35 -17.34 -3.49
C PRO A 68 -4.65 -16.32 -4.58
N GLU A 69 -5.90 -15.87 -4.68
CA GLU A 69 -6.35 -14.85 -5.64
C GLU A 69 -5.70 -13.49 -5.40
N VAL A 70 -5.46 -13.12 -4.13
CA VAL A 70 -4.79 -11.87 -3.76
C VAL A 70 -3.32 -11.93 -4.18
N ARG A 71 -2.67 -13.08 -3.94
CA ARG A 71 -1.27 -13.32 -4.36
C ARG A 71 -1.12 -13.32 -5.87
N ALA A 72 -2.01 -13.98 -6.60
CA ALA A 72 -2.00 -14.00 -8.06
C ALA A 72 -2.18 -12.59 -8.65
N ASP A 73 -3.12 -11.80 -8.12
CA ASP A 73 -3.28 -10.41 -8.54
C ASP A 73 -2.04 -9.56 -8.25
N ALA A 74 -1.46 -9.69 -7.05
CA ALA A 74 -0.25 -8.97 -6.67
C ALA A 74 0.96 -9.33 -7.56
N ALA A 75 1.14 -10.62 -7.86
CA ALA A 75 2.20 -11.08 -8.75
C ALA A 75 2.05 -10.50 -10.17
N ARG A 76 0.84 -10.47 -10.73
CA ARG A 76 0.57 -9.85 -12.05
C ARG A 76 0.92 -8.37 -12.07
N ARG A 77 0.49 -7.61 -11.05
CA ARG A 77 0.80 -6.18 -10.93
C ARG A 77 2.30 -5.93 -10.80
N TYR A 78 3.00 -6.75 -10.03
CA TYR A 78 4.45 -6.65 -9.85
C TYR A 78 5.21 -6.93 -11.15
N ALA A 79 4.82 -7.97 -11.90
CA ALA A 79 5.41 -8.27 -13.21
C ALA A 79 5.20 -7.11 -14.20
N ALA A 80 4.00 -6.52 -14.24
CA ALA A 80 3.71 -5.34 -15.06
C ALA A 80 4.58 -4.13 -14.66
N LEU A 81 4.79 -3.90 -13.36
CA LEU A 81 5.67 -2.87 -12.85
C LEU A 81 7.12 -3.08 -13.30
N GLN A 82 7.66 -4.28 -13.14
CA GLN A 82 9.03 -4.63 -13.56
C GLN A 82 9.23 -4.38 -15.06
N HIS A 83 8.27 -4.79 -15.89
CA HIS A 83 8.31 -4.53 -17.33
C HIS A 83 8.30 -3.03 -17.64
N SER A 84 7.49 -2.23 -16.91
CA SER A 84 7.44 -0.77 -17.08
C SER A 84 8.76 -0.07 -16.67
N ILE A 85 9.44 -0.58 -15.63
CA ILE A 85 10.73 -0.05 -15.16
C ILE A 85 11.83 -0.40 -16.14
N SER A 86 11.85 -1.65 -16.62
CA SER A 86 12.80 -2.10 -17.64
C SER A 86 12.70 -1.23 -18.89
N LYS A 87 11.49 -0.97 -19.39
CA LYS A 87 11.26 -0.08 -20.55
C LYS A 87 11.73 1.36 -20.32
N ARG A 88 11.61 1.88 -19.09
CA ARG A 88 12.10 3.21 -18.74
C ARG A 88 13.61 3.30 -18.68
N ARG A 89 14.31 2.22 -18.30
CA ARG A 89 15.79 2.17 -18.26
C ARG A 89 16.45 2.03 -19.62
N THR A 90 15.73 1.51 -20.62
CA THR A 90 16.23 1.33 -21.98
C THR A 90 16.06 2.58 -22.86
N LYS A 91 15.29 3.58 -22.40
CA LYS A 91 15.23 4.92 -23.00
C LYS A 91 16.25 5.84 -22.36
#